data_AF-T0QRC8-F1
#
_entry.id   AF-T0QRC8-F1
#
_cell.length_a   1.000
_cell.length_b   1.000
_cell.length_c   1.000
_cell.angle_alpha   90.00
_cell.angle_beta   90.00
_cell.angle_gamma   90.00
#
_symmetry.space_group_name_H-M   'P 1'
#
loop_
_entity.id
_entity.type
_entity.pdbx_description
1 polymer ?
#
loop_
_entity_poly.entity_id
_entity_poly.type
_entity_poly.pdbx_seq_one_letter_code
_entity_poly.pdbx_strand_id
1 'polypeptide(L)'
;MKSAAILPPTHTAGDDILDEDKGAIVLATHELRPLKHPRDDVAAALRAIDDADWYVQYEAIETFRRALVHHAPTAGPHLGDVLDIVSAASLNLRSATSKNALLALAECFEFGDVSALPLLHVVQALMKRAACEKKFLRDAATLAIGKLTTYAPTWPVLVALAAYSSSKSAKLVTAACNGTMLCLLQMQVDATILNPTQIVEVLPALARFRNGKDAKAREDALVGLNVVASFAGGSDIFEKLVSTAIGDKVAATKVLQAVVASSKRKALARAPLTTGLRAALQSRKTQQQPQTVE
;
A
#
# COMPACT_ATOMS: atom_id res chain seq x y z
N MET A 1 31.24 -43.30 -57.51
CA MET A 1 30.54 -42.06 -57.06
C MET A 1 29.46 -42.51 -56.07
N LYS A 2 29.40 -42.16 -54.78
CA LYS A 2 30.25 -41.47 -53.81
C LYS A 2 30.04 -42.23 -52.48
N SER A 3 31.12 -42.55 -51.77
CA SER A 3 31.08 -43.17 -50.43
C SER A 3 30.50 -42.21 -49.40
N ALA A 4 29.65 -42.72 -48.51
CA ALA A 4 29.23 -42.05 -47.30
C ALA A 4 30.36 -42.13 -46.26
N ALA A 5 30.96 -40.98 -45.93
CA ALA A 5 31.91 -40.85 -44.85
C ALA A 5 31.15 -40.57 -43.54
N ILE A 6 31.33 -41.47 -42.57
CA ILE A 6 30.91 -41.30 -41.17
C ILE A 6 31.93 -40.33 -40.54
N LEU A 7 31.47 -39.15 -40.13
CA LEU A 7 32.26 -38.21 -39.32
C LEU A 7 32.15 -38.60 -37.83
N PRO A 8 33.26 -38.55 -37.06
CA PRO A 8 33.24 -38.79 -35.62
C PRO A 8 32.63 -37.61 -34.84
N PRO A 9 32.21 -37.82 -33.58
CA PRO A 9 31.54 -36.79 -32.79
C PRO A 9 32.52 -35.67 -32.43
N THR A 10 32.24 -34.45 -32.87
CA THR A 10 32.88 -33.24 -32.39
C THR A 10 32.38 -32.94 -30.98
N HIS A 11 33.19 -33.29 -29.98
CA HIS A 11 33.17 -32.62 -28.68
C HIS A 11 33.54 -31.15 -28.90
N THR A 12 32.55 -30.27 -28.79
CA THR A 12 32.73 -28.84 -28.51
C THR A 12 32.07 -28.66 -27.14
N ALA A 13 32.80 -28.74 -26.04
CA ALA A 13 33.65 -27.68 -25.48
C ALA A 13 32.89 -26.36 -25.34
N GLY A 14 32.20 -26.22 -24.20
CA GLY A 14 31.89 -24.92 -23.60
C GLY A 14 30.53 -24.32 -23.94
N ASP A 15 29.43 -25.05 -23.68
CA ASP A 15 28.08 -24.46 -23.59
C ASP A 15 27.61 -24.41 -22.12
N ASP A 16 28.56 -24.16 -21.21
CA ASP A 16 28.29 -23.75 -19.84
C ASP A 16 28.37 -22.21 -19.76
N ILE A 17 27.46 -21.52 -20.46
CA ILE A 17 27.01 -20.21 -19.96
C ILE A 17 26.09 -20.53 -18.80
N LEU A 18 26.72 -20.87 -17.67
CA LEU A 18 26.05 -20.89 -16.39
C LEU A 18 25.57 -19.46 -16.14
N ASP A 19 24.25 -19.36 -16.17
CA ASP A 19 23.37 -18.41 -15.48
C ASP A 19 24.02 -17.81 -14.22
N GLU A 20 24.96 -16.88 -14.39
CA GLU A 20 25.43 -16.02 -13.31
C GLU A 20 24.39 -14.91 -13.11
N ASP A 21 23.19 -15.31 -12.66
CA ASP A 21 22.42 -14.50 -11.72
C ASP A 21 23.26 -14.43 -10.43
N LYS A 22 24.38 -13.69 -10.49
CA LYS A 22 25.11 -13.16 -9.34
C LYS A 22 24.13 -12.21 -8.66
N GLY A 23 23.18 -12.82 -7.96
CA GLY A 23 21.96 -12.19 -7.51
C GLY A 23 22.32 -11.05 -6.59
N ALA A 24 22.17 -9.82 -7.09
CA ALA A 24 22.35 -8.64 -6.27
C ALA A 24 21.44 -8.76 -5.04
N ILE A 25 22.07 -8.80 -3.86
CA ILE A 25 21.35 -8.92 -2.59
C ILE A 25 20.70 -7.56 -2.33
N VAL A 26 19.38 -7.52 -2.48
CA VAL A 26 18.61 -6.29 -2.25
C VAL A 26 18.54 -5.99 -0.77
N LEU A 27 19.30 -4.97 -0.34
CA LEU A 27 19.35 -4.49 1.03
C LEU A 27 17.99 -3.90 1.46
N ALA A 28 17.52 -4.29 2.64
CA ALA A 28 16.43 -3.62 3.32
C ALA A 28 16.87 -2.23 3.81
N THR A 29 15.90 -1.33 4.05
CA THR A 29 16.17 0.06 4.44
C THR A 29 17.09 0.20 5.66
N HIS A 30 16.94 -0.67 6.67
CA HIS A 30 17.76 -0.67 7.87
C HIS A 30 19.19 -1.20 7.67
N GLU A 31 19.46 -1.84 6.54
CA GLU A 31 20.78 -2.38 6.17
C GLU A 31 21.60 -1.35 5.37
N LEU A 32 20.95 -0.31 4.84
CA LEU A 32 21.60 0.75 4.08
C LEU A 32 22.58 1.52 4.96
N ARG A 33 23.81 1.70 4.46
CA ARG A 33 24.87 2.46 5.15
C ARG A 33 24.98 3.88 4.59
N PRO A 34 25.35 4.88 5.42
CA PRO A 34 25.60 6.24 4.95
C PRO A 34 26.62 6.30 3.80
N LEU A 35 26.46 7.30 2.93
CA LEU A 35 27.46 7.67 1.92
C LEU A 35 28.63 8.43 2.54
N LYS A 36 29.84 8.25 1.98
CA LYS A 36 31.05 8.96 2.42
C LYS A 36 31.14 10.35 1.81
N HIS A 37 30.72 10.50 0.55
CA HIS A 37 30.76 11.76 -0.19
C HIS A 37 29.38 12.04 -0.79
N PRO A 38 28.35 12.34 0.03
CA PRO A 38 26.95 12.31 -0.40
C PRO A 38 26.65 13.15 -1.64
N ARG A 39 27.26 14.34 -1.77
CA ARG A 39 27.06 15.20 -2.94
C ARG A 39 27.57 14.58 -4.23
N ASP A 40 28.80 14.05 -4.20
CA ASP A 40 29.45 13.48 -5.38
C ASP A 40 28.80 12.13 -5.74
N ASP A 41 28.51 11.32 -4.73
CA ASP A 41 27.85 10.02 -4.86
C ASP A 41 26.43 10.17 -5.43
N VAL A 42 25.64 11.15 -4.97
CA VAL A 42 24.31 11.44 -5.52
C VAL A 42 24.42 11.95 -6.96
N ALA A 43 25.34 12.87 -7.25
CA ALA A 43 25.52 13.38 -8.60
C ALA A 43 25.91 12.25 -9.58
N ALA A 44 26.74 11.30 -9.15
CA ALA A 44 27.08 10.12 -9.94
C ALA A 44 25.88 9.19 -10.12
N ALA A 45 25.12 8.90 -9.06
CA ALA A 45 23.92 8.08 -9.12
C ALA A 45 22.88 8.66 -10.10
N LEU A 46 22.63 9.97 -10.07
CA LEU A 46 21.66 10.62 -10.96
C LEU A 46 22.03 10.49 -12.45
N ARG A 47 23.32 10.43 -12.79
CA ARG A 47 23.77 10.21 -14.18
C ARG A 47 23.57 8.77 -14.65
N ALA A 48 23.55 7.81 -13.72
CA ALA A 48 23.53 6.37 -13.99
C ALA A 48 22.17 5.72 -13.67
N ILE A 49 21.21 6.46 -13.11
CA ILE A 49 19.94 5.90 -12.62
C ILE A 49 19.02 5.38 -13.75
N ASP A 50 19.20 5.86 -14.97
CA ASP A 50 18.50 5.40 -16.18
C ASP A 50 19.43 4.67 -17.16
N ASP A 51 20.53 4.08 -16.66
CA ASP A 51 21.46 3.34 -17.51
C ASP A 51 20.79 2.09 -18.11
N ALA A 52 21.16 1.77 -19.36
CA ALA A 52 20.66 0.60 -20.05
C ALA A 52 21.19 -0.72 -19.44
N ASP A 53 22.39 -0.67 -18.82
CA ASP A 53 22.88 -1.78 -18.01
C ASP A 53 22.12 -1.82 -16.68
N TRP A 54 21.37 -2.90 -16.51
CA TRP A 54 20.55 -3.14 -15.33
C TRP A 54 21.34 -3.11 -14.02
N TYR A 55 22.61 -3.50 -14.04
CA TYR A 55 23.46 -3.55 -12.85
C TYR A 55 23.92 -2.14 -12.47
N VAL A 56 24.30 -1.33 -13.47
CA VAL A 56 24.64 0.08 -13.27
C VAL A 56 23.43 0.85 -12.74
N GLN A 57 22.25 0.67 -13.35
CA GLN A 57 21.00 1.22 -12.85
C GLN A 57 20.69 0.73 -11.42
N TYR A 58 20.92 -0.57 -11.13
CA TYR A 58 20.71 -1.13 -9.80
C TYR A 58 21.57 -0.42 -8.75
N GLU A 59 22.87 -0.26 -9.00
CA GLU A 59 23.81 0.40 -8.07
C GLU A 59 23.50 1.89 -7.90
N ALA A 60 23.09 2.56 -8.97
CA ALA A 60 22.66 3.95 -8.93
C ALA A 60 21.41 4.12 -8.05
N ILE A 61 20.41 3.26 -8.22
CA ILE A 61 19.21 3.25 -7.36
C ILE A 61 19.61 2.98 -5.91
N GLU A 62 20.44 1.98 -5.62
CA GLU A 62 20.87 1.70 -4.24
C GLU A 62 21.65 2.86 -3.61
N THR A 63 22.49 3.54 -4.39
CA THR A 63 23.19 4.75 -3.93
C THR A 63 22.21 5.88 -3.61
N PHE A 64 21.21 6.10 -4.47
CA PHE A 64 20.17 7.08 -4.22
C PHE A 64 19.32 6.74 -2.98
N ARG A 65 18.99 5.46 -2.78
CA ARG A 65 18.34 4.95 -1.55
C ARG A 65 19.13 5.30 -0.29
N ARG A 66 20.43 5.02 -0.28
CA ARG A 66 21.34 5.36 0.83
C ARG A 66 21.36 6.87 1.10
N ALA A 67 21.34 7.67 0.03
CA ALA A 67 21.29 9.13 0.13
C ALA A 67 19.96 9.63 0.71
N LEU A 68 18.81 9.09 0.28
CA LEU A 68 17.52 9.47 0.84
C LEU A 68 17.44 9.19 2.35
N VAL A 69 17.86 8.00 2.78
CA VAL A 69 17.73 7.58 4.17
C VAL A 69 18.67 8.35 5.11
N HIS A 70 19.92 8.56 4.71
CA HIS A 70 20.95 9.12 5.60
C HIS A 70 21.31 10.58 5.30
N HIS A 71 20.93 11.08 4.13
CA HIS A 71 21.37 12.37 3.58
C HIS A 71 20.23 13.08 2.84
N ALA A 72 18.99 12.99 3.35
CA ALA A 72 17.77 13.50 2.71
C ALA A 72 17.89 14.93 2.14
N PRO A 73 18.54 15.92 2.82
CA PRO A 73 18.72 17.26 2.24
C PRO A 73 19.52 17.29 0.92
N THR A 74 20.33 16.25 0.65
CA THR A 74 21.11 16.12 -0.59
C THR A 74 20.31 15.43 -1.69
N ALA A 75 19.54 14.38 -1.37
CA ALA A 75 18.81 13.59 -2.36
C ALA A 75 17.39 14.12 -2.66
N GLY A 76 16.72 14.65 -1.64
CA GLY A 76 15.33 15.13 -1.70
C GLY A 76 15.02 16.12 -2.84
N PRO A 77 15.89 17.11 -3.14
CA PRO A 77 15.68 18.02 -4.25
C PRO A 77 15.54 17.36 -5.63
N HIS A 78 15.98 16.11 -5.78
CA HIS A 78 15.95 15.36 -7.04
C HIS A 78 14.77 14.40 -7.17
N LEU A 79 13.83 14.37 -6.21
CA LEU A 79 12.69 13.44 -6.23
C LEU A 79 11.84 13.57 -7.50
N GLY A 80 11.66 14.79 -8.00
CA GLY A 80 10.92 15.05 -9.25
C GLY A 80 11.57 14.41 -10.48
N ASP A 81 12.90 14.32 -10.51
CA ASP A 81 13.65 13.80 -11.66
C ASP A 81 13.73 12.27 -11.64
N VAL A 82 13.69 11.66 -10.45
CA VAL A 82 13.96 10.22 -10.27
C VAL A 82 12.70 9.37 -10.17
N LEU A 83 11.55 9.91 -9.75
CA LEU A 83 10.36 9.10 -9.46
C LEU A 83 9.88 8.32 -10.68
N ASP A 84 9.85 8.95 -11.86
CA ASP A 84 9.44 8.30 -13.10
C ASP A 84 10.38 7.15 -13.48
N ILE A 85 11.69 7.37 -13.34
CA ILE A 85 12.75 6.40 -13.65
C ILE A 85 12.67 5.21 -12.69
N VAL A 86 12.59 5.47 -11.39
CA VAL A 86 12.47 4.43 -10.36
C VAL A 86 11.15 3.68 -10.49
N SER A 87 10.06 4.36 -10.85
CA SER A 87 8.77 3.74 -11.15
C SER A 87 8.86 2.78 -12.34
N ALA A 88 9.55 3.17 -13.42
CA ALA A 88 9.82 2.30 -14.56
C ALA A 88 10.72 1.11 -14.17
N ALA A 89 11.80 1.35 -13.42
CA ALA A 89 12.70 0.30 -12.92
C ALA A 89 11.97 -0.70 -11.99
N SER A 90 10.94 -0.25 -11.27
CA SER A 90 10.09 -1.14 -10.47
C SER A 90 9.42 -2.20 -11.33
N LEU A 91 9.21 -1.96 -12.63
CA LEU A 91 8.62 -2.88 -13.60
C LEU A 91 9.65 -3.74 -14.37
N ASN A 92 10.93 -3.67 -14.02
CA ASN A 92 12.00 -4.43 -14.66
C ASN A 92 11.79 -5.96 -14.57
N LEU A 93 12.23 -6.72 -15.60
CA LEU A 93 12.13 -8.18 -15.64
C LEU A 93 13.05 -8.86 -14.61
N ARG A 94 14.18 -8.21 -14.29
CA ARG A 94 15.09 -8.66 -13.23
C ARG A 94 14.51 -8.34 -11.87
N SER A 95 14.29 -9.37 -11.07
CA SER A 95 13.63 -9.24 -9.78
C SER A 95 14.41 -8.42 -8.77
N ALA A 96 15.76 -8.45 -8.81
CA ALA A 96 16.59 -7.66 -7.92
C ALA A 96 16.41 -6.16 -8.18
N THR A 97 16.55 -5.71 -9.44
CA THR A 97 16.28 -4.31 -9.86
C THR A 97 14.86 -3.89 -9.53
N SER A 98 13.86 -4.72 -9.87
CA SER A 98 12.46 -4.43 -9.55
C SER A 98 12.21 -4.26 -8.05
N LYS A 99 12.74 -5.15 -7.21
CA LYS A 99 12.60 -5.06 -5.76
C LYS A 99 13.35 -3.85 -5.19
N ASN A 100 14.57 -3.59 -5.67
CA ASN A 100 15.37 -2.43 -5.26
C ASN A 100 14.64 -1.12 -5.54
N ALA A 101 14.06 -0.98 -6.73
CA ALA A 101 13.27 0.18 -7.11
C ALA A 101 11.96 0.31 -6.29
N LEU A 102 11.28 -0.79 -5.96
CA LEU A 102 10.11 -0.74 -5.07
C LEU A 102 10.46 -0.24 -3.66
N LEU A 103 11.61 -0.66 -3.12
CA LEU A 103 12.11 -0.15 -1.85
C LEU A 103 12.54 1.32 -1.95
N ALA A 104 13.15 1.71 -3.07
CA ALA A 104 13.48 3.12 -3.33
C ALA A 104 12.24 4.00 -3.35
N LEU A 105 11.14 3.58 -3.99
CA LEU A 105 9.87 4.32 -3.94
C LEU A 105 9.35 4.46 -2.50
N ALA A 106 9.38 3.36 -1.72
CA ALA A 106 8.97 3.40 -0.32
C ALA A 106 9.78 4.43 0.50
N GLU A 107 11.09 4.48 0.26
CA GLU A 107 12.01 5.42 0.91
C GLU A 107 11.85 6.86 0.39
N CYS A 108 11.52 7.06 -0.89
CA CYS A 108 11.17 8.37 -1.44
C CYS A 108 9.96 8.97 -0.71
N PHE A 109 8.96 8.14 -0.40
CA PHE A 109 7.77 8.59 0.32
C PHE A 109 8.06 8.88 1.79
N GLU A 110 8.87 8.05 2.44
CA GLU A 110 9.14 8.16 3.88
C GLU A 110 10.13 9.27 4.25
N PHE A 111 11.19 9.43 3.47
CA PHE A 111 12.30 10.35 3.78
C PHE A 111 12.33 11.59 2.88
N GLY A 112 11.47 11.63 1.85
CA GLY A 112 11.33 12.74 0.93
C GLY A 112 10.01 13.48 1.08
N ASP A 113 9.89 14.64 0.42
CA ASP A 113 8.61 15.31 0.21
C ASP A 113 8.15 15.10 -1.23
N VAL A 114 7.14 14.24 -1.40
CA VAL A 114 6.52 13.94 -2.70
C VAL A 114 5.12 14.50 -2.84
N SER A 115 4.63 15.25 -1.83
CA SER A 115 3.23 15.65 -1.72
C SER A 115 2.72 16.50 -2.88
N ALA A 116 3.61 17.30 -3.47
CA ALA A 116 3.34 18.16 -4.63
C ALA A 116 3.63 17.50 -5.99
N LEU A 117 4.17 16.27 -6.02
CA LEU A 117 4.60 15.60 -7.25
C LEU A 117 3.46 14.80 -7.91
N PRO A 118 3.50 14.61 -9.25
CA PRO A 118 2.48 13.84 -9.96
C PRO A 118 2.65 12.32 -9.75
N LEU A 119 1.95 11.75 -8.78
CA LEU A 119 2.13 10.34 -8.36
C LEU A 119 1.28 9.30 -9.09
N LEU A 120 0.44 9.68 -10.07
CA LEU A 120 -0.50 8.75 -10.72
C LEU A 120 0.22 7.55 -11.37
N HIS A 121 1.28 7.81 -12.13
CA HIS A 121 2.02 6.76 -12.83
C HIS A 121 2.77 5.85 -11.83
N VAL A 122 3.24 6.41 -10.70
CA VAL A 122 3.85 5.64 -9.60
C VAL A 122 2.81 4.71 -8.97
N VAL A 123 1.61 5.20 -8.66
CA VAL A 123 0.50 4.36 -8.14
C VAL A 123 0.20 3.23 -9.12
N GLN A 124 0.15 3.49 -10.42
CA GLN A 124 -0.09 2.44 -11.42
C GLN A 124 1.00 1.36 -11.41
N ALA A 125 2.28 1.74 -11.29
CA ALA A 125 3.40 0.80 -11.21
C ALA A 125 3.34 -0.05 -9.93
N LEU A 126 3.08 0.59 -8.77
CA LEU A 126 2.90 -0.09 -7.49
C LEU A 126 1.74 -1.09 -7.53
N MET A 127 0.60 -0.69 -8.09
CA MET A 127 -0.57 -1.55 -8.22
C MET A 127 -0.30 -2.76 -9.12
N LYS A 128 0.38 -2.57 -10.26
CA LYS A 128 0.82 -3.68 -11.12
C LYS A 128 1.69 -4.69 -10.35
N ARG A 129 2.60 -4.20 -9.51
CA ARG A 129 3.47 -5.07 -8.69
C ARG A 129 2.77 -5.71 -7.51
N ALA A 130 1.84 -5.02 -6.86
CA ALA A 130 1.02 -5.59 -5.78
C ALA A 130 0.17 -6.79 -6.24
N ALA A 131 -0.13 -6.88 -7.55
CA ALA A 131 -0.90 -7.99 -8.13
C ALA A 131 -0.06 -9.06 -8.86
N CYS A 132 1.27 -8.95 -8.89
CA CYS A 132 2.11 -9.90 -9.62
C CYS A 132 2.18 -11.29 -8.96
N GLU A 133 2.76 -12.30 -9.62
CA GLU A 133 2.84 -13.67 -9.06
C GLU A 133 3.96 -13.85 -8.02
N LYS A 134 5.05 -13.07 -8.10
CA LYS A 134 6.19 -13.19 -7.20
C LYS A 134 5.88 -12.54 -5.84
N LYS A 135 5.76 -13.35 -4.79
CA LYS A 135 5.37 -12.87 -3.44
C LYS A 135 6.26 -11.74 -2.92
N PHE A 136 7.58 -11.88 -3.01
CA PHE A 136 8.51 -10.88 -2.49
C PHE A 136 8.39 -9.51 -3.20
N LEU A 137 7.99 -9.48 -4.47
CA LEU A 137 7.70 -8.22 -5.19
C LEU A 137 6.36 -7.64 -4.74
N ARG A 138 5.34 -8.49 -4.54
CA ARG A 138 4.06 -8.03 -3.98
C ARG A 138 4.24 -7.43 -2.59
N ASP A 139 5.03 -8.06 -1.74
CA ASP A 139 5.29 -7.58 -0.38
C ASP A 139 6.01 -6.22 -0.41
N ALA A 140 7.03 -6.06 -1.27
CA ALA A 140 7.72 -4.78 -1.46
C ALA A 140 6.79 -3.68 -2.01
N ALA A 141 5.92 -4.01 -2.97
CA ALA A 141 4.92 -3.07 -3.49
C ALA A 141 3.87 -2.70 -2.43
N THR A 142 3.44 -3.66 -1.60
CA THR A 142 2.50 -3.41 -0.51
C THR A 142 3.13 -2.50 0.55
N LEU A 143 4.41 -2.70 0.87
CA LEU A 143 5.18 -1.80 1.73
C LEU A 143 5.21 -0.38 1.15
N ALA A 144 5.54 -0.25 -0.14
CA ALA A 144 5.60 1.05 -0.81
C ALA A 144 4.23 1.76 -0.86
N ILE A 145 3.13 1.03 -1.10
CA ILE A 145 1.76 1.58 -1.01
C ILE A 145 1.47 2.03 0.43
N GLY A 146 1.87 1.25 1.43
CA GLY A 146 1.76 1.65 2.84
C GLY A 146 2.47 2.98 3.10
N LYS A 147 3.75 3.10 2.72
CA LYS A 147 4.53 4.34 2.85
C LYS A 147 3.90 5.50 2.08
N LEU A 148 3.48 5.29 0.83
CA LEU A 148 2.78 6.30 0.03
C LEU A 148 1.56 6.87 0.78
N THR A 149 0.73 5.97 1.33
CA THR A 149 -0.51 6.36 2.01
C THR A 149 -0.30 6.92 3.41
N THR A 150 0.85 6.67 4.04
CA THR A 150 1.22 7.27 5.33
C THR A 150 1.87 8.63 5.18
N TYR A 151 2.73 8.83 4.17
CA TYR A 151 3.55 10.04 4.06
C TYR A 151 3.11 11.00 2.96
N ALA A 152 2.30 10.55 1.99
CA ALA A 152 1.69 11.42 0.97
C ALA A 152 0.19 11.11 0.75
N PRO A 153 -0.65 11.21 1.79
CA PRO A 153 -2.08 10.93 1.74
C PRO A 153 -2.88 12.05 1.04
N THR A 154 -2.69 12.22 -0.27
CA THR A 154 -3.34 13.29 -1.03
C THR A 154 -4.62 12.81 -1.72
N TRP A 155 -5.49 13.76 -2.08
CA TRP A 155 -6.71 13.45 -2.85
C TRP A 155 -6.42 12.71 -4.17
N PRO A 156 -5.43 13.11 -5.00
CA PRO A 156 -5.06 12.35 -6.20
C PRO A 156 -4.63 10.91 -5.92
N VAL A 157 -3.87 10.66 -4.84
CA VAL A 157 -3.47 9.30 -4.44
C VAL A 157 -4.69 8.46 -4.06
N LEU A 158 -5.60 9.03 -3.25
CA LEU A 158 -6.84 8.36 -2.86
C LEU A 158 -7.68 7.94 -4.08
N VAL A 159 -7.91 8.86 -5.02
CA VAL A 159 -8.70 8.58 -6.23
C VAL A 159 -8.01 7.55 -7.11
N ALA A 160 -6.69 7.65 -7.30
CA ALA A 160 -5.92 6.70 -8.11
C ALA A 160 -5.99 5.26 -7.55
N LEU A 161 -5.94 5.09 -6.23
CA LEU A 161 -6.11 3.79 -5.58
C LEU A 161 -7.56 3.29 -5.71
N ALA A 162 -8.54 4.15 -5.42
CA ALA A 162 -9.97 3.82 -5.45
C ALA A 162 -10.47 3.39 -6.86
N ALA A 163 -9.84 3.91 -7.92
CA ALA A 163 -10.16 3.57 -9.32
C ALA A 163 -10.04 2.05 -9.62
N TYR A 164 -9.22 1.32 -8.87
CA TYR A 164 -9.06 -0.14 -9.04
C TYR A 164 -10.21 -0.96 -8.43
N SER A 165 -11.20 -0.32 -7.80
CA SER A 165 -12.38 -1.00 -7.22
C SER A 165 -13.24 -1.78 -8.22
N SER A 166 -13.17 -1.43 -9.51
CA SER A 166 -13.87 -2.13 -10.60
C SER A 166 -12.98 -3.12 -11.36
N SER A 167 -11.75 -3.38 -10.89
CA SER A 167 -10.86 -4.34 -11.52
C SER A 167 -11.41 -5.77 -11.43
N LYS A 168 -11.18 -6.55 -12.50
CA LYS A 168 -11.49 -8.00 -12.51
C LYS A 168 -10.47 -8.81 -11.69
N SER A 169 -9.29 -8.25 -11.42
CA SER A 169 -8.25 -8.93 -10.63
C SER A 169 -8.52 -8.76 -9.14
N ALA A 170 -8.83 -9.87 -8.46
CA ALA A 170 -9.03 -9.87 -7.01
C ALA A 170 -7.80 -9.33 -6.25
N LYS A 171 -6.58 -9.65 -6.70
CA LYS A 171 -5.33 -9.14 -6.10
C LYS A 171 -5.26 -7.61 -6.18
N LEU A 172 -5.61 -7.02 -7.33
CA LEU A 172 -5.66 -5.55 -7.49
C LEU A 172 -6.74 -4.93 -6.61
N VAL A 173 -7.94 -5.51 -6.58
CA VAL A 173 -9.06 -5.00 -5.75
C VAL A 173 -8.69 -5.02 -4.27
N THR A 174 -8.08 -6.09 -3.76
CA THR A 174 -7.65 -6.19 -2.36
C THR A 174 -6.56 -5.17 -2.02
N ALA A 175 -5.51 -5.05 -2.86
CA ALA A 175 -4.45 -4.06 -2.65
C ALA A 175 -5.00 -2.62 -2.70
N ALA A 176 -5.89 -2.34 -3.65
CA ALA A 176 -6.53 -1.04 -3.81
C ALA A 176 -7.40 -0.67 -2.61
N CYS A 177 -8.20 -1.62 -2.11
CA CYS A 177 -9.02 -1.42 -0.93
C CYS A 177 -8.15 -1.08 0.29
N ASN A 178 -7.07 -1.84 0.50
CA ASN A 178 -6.15 -1.60 1.60
C ASN A 178 -5.49 -0.21 1.49
N GLY A 179 -4.93 0.14 0.33
CA GLY A 179 -4.34 1.47 0.12
C GLY A 179 -5.35 2.61 0.26
N THR A 180 -6.56 2.45 -0.30
CA THR A 180 -7.65 3.44 -0.15
C THR A 180 -8.00 3.67 1.32
N MET A 181 -8.11 2.59 2.09
CA MET A 181 -8.42 2.63 3.52
C MET A 181 -7.29 3.30 4.33
N LEU A 182 -6.03 2.94 4.08
CA LEU A 182 -4.88 3.55 4.74
C LEU A 182 -4.77 5.04 4.43
N CYS A 183 -4.98 5.43 3.16
CA CYS A 183 -4.97 6.82 2.74
C CYS A 183 -6.05 7.62 3.48
N LEU A 184 -7.29 7.10 3.55
CA LEU A 184 -8.38 7.76 4.29
C LEU A 184 -8.07 7.89 5.77
N LEU A 185 -7.55 6.84 6.42
CA LEU A 185 -7.16 6.89 7.83
C LEU A 185 -6.10 7.95 8.08
N GLN A 186 -5.08 8.03 7.23
CA GLN A 186 -4.03 9.03 7.39
C GLN A 186 -4.57 10.45 7.15
N MET A 187 -5.40 10.66 6.11
CA MET A 187 -6.08 11.94 5.90
C MET A 187 -6.91 12.37 7.12
N GLN A 188 -7.54 11.43 7.82
CA GLN A 188 -8.25 11.70 9.07
C GLN A 188 -7.31 12.09 10.22
N VAL A 189 -6.17 11.42 10.35
CA VAL A 189 -5.13 11.75 11.35
C VAL A 189 -4.59 13.16 11.09
N ASP A 190 -4.37 13.51 9.83
CA ASP A 190 -3.85 14.82 9.41
C ASP A 190 -4.92 15.92 9.43
N ALA A 191 -6.12 15.62 9.95
CA ALA A 191 -7.28 16.53 10.00
C ALA A 191 -7.66 17.13 8.62
N THR A 192 -7.41 16.39 7.54
CA THR A 192 -7.86 16.77 6.20
C THR A 192 -9.38 16.78 6.14
N ILE A 193 -9.93 17.77 5.43
CA ILE A 193 -11.37 17.90 5.23
C ILE A 193 -11.70 17.45 3.81
N LEU A 194 -12.51 16.41 3.67
CA LEU A 194 -13.13 16.06 2.39
C LEU A 194 -14.43 16.84 2.22
N ASN A 195 -14.54 17.57 1.11
CA ASN A 195 -15.78 18.25 0.77
C ASN A 195 -16.85 17.24 0.26
N PRO A 196 -18.14 17.64 0.21
CA PRO A 196 -19.22 16.76 -0.24
C PRO A 196 -18.99 16.12 -1.62
N THR A 197 -18.41 16.85 -2.58
CA THR A 197 -18.11 16.35 -3.93
C THR A 197 -17.06 15.23 -3.89
N GLN A 198 -16.00 15.42 -3.10
CA GLN A 198 -14.97 14.40 -2.89
C GLN A 198 -15.54 13.15 -2.21
N ILE A 199 -16.41 13.31 -1.21
CA ILE A 199 -17.09 12.19 -0.57
C ILE A 199 -17.93 11.40 -1.59
N VAL A 200 -18.71 12.09 -2.42
CA VAL A 200 -19.53 11.47 -3.47
C VAL A 200 -18.68 10.70 -4.49
N GLU A 201 -17.50 11.21 -4.84
CA GLU A 201 -16.62 10.57 -5.82
C GLU A 201 -16.02 9.24 -5.31
N VAL A 202 -15.63 9.16 -4.04
CA VAL A 202 -14.97 7.96 -3.48
C VAL A 202 -15.96 6.89 -3.00
N LEU A 203 -17.19 7.28 -2.64
CA LEU A 203 -18.22 6.38 -2.11
C LEU A 203 -18.51 5.14 -2.99
N PRO A 204 -18.65 5.25 -4.32
CA PRO A 204 -18.90 4.10 -5.19
C PRO A 204 -17.78 3.06 -5.13
N ALA A 205 -16.52 3.49 -5.02
CA ALA A 205 -15.39 2.58 -4.90
C ALA A 205 -15.42 1.80 -3.58
N LEU A 206 -15.64 2.51 -2.46
CA LEU A 206 -15.78 1.90 -1.13
C LEU A 206 -16.96 0.92 -1.07
N ALA A 207 -18.08 1.26 -1.73
CA ALA A 207 -19.23 0.37 -1.82
C ALA A 207 -18.92 -0.92 -2.62
N ARG A 208 -18.17 -0.81 -3.73
CA ARG A 208 -17.72 -1.99 -4.49
C ARG A 208 -16.80 -2.87 -3.65
N PHE A 209 -15.82 -2.29 -2.98
CA PHE A 209 -14.94 -3.03 -2.07
C PHE A 209 -15.74 -3.74 -0.96
N ARG A 210 -16.69 -3.04 -0.34
CA ARG A 210 -17.54 -3.57 0.73
C ARG A 210 -18.44 -4.72 0.28
N ASN A 211 -18.86 -4.73 -0.98
CA ASN A 211 -19.65 -5.80 -1.59
C ASN A 211 -18.78 -6.84 -2.32
N GLY A 212 -17.45 -6.75 -2.20
CA GLY A 212 -16.50 -7.66 -2.83
C GLY A 212 -16.48 -9.06 -2.20
N LYS A 213 -15.77 -9.98 -2.87
CA LYS A 213 -15.66 -11.38 -2.44
C LYS A 213 -14.69 -11.57 -1.26
N ASP A 214 -13.60 -10.80 -1.23
CA ASP A 214 -12.54 -10.92 -0.25
C ASP A 214 -12.96 -10.36 1.13
N ALA A 215 -12.85 -11.17 2.18
CA ALA A 215 -13.33 -10.80 3.52
C ALA A 215 -12.55 -9.63 4.12
N LYS A 216 -11.22 -9.63 3.98
CA LYS A 216 -10.35 -8.56 4.49
C LYS A 216 -10.63 -7.24 3.78
N ALA A 217 -10.78 -7.27 2.45
CA ALA A 217 -11.16 -6.09 1.68
C ALA A 217 -12.53 -5.55 2.11
N ARG A 218 -13.50 -6.40 2.46
CA ARG A 218 -14.78 -5.93 2.99
C ARG A 218 -14.65 -5.25 4.36
N GLU A 219 -13.74 -5.72 5.21
CA GLU A 219 -13.45 -5.12 6.52
C GLU A 219 -12.73 -3.77 6.36
N ASP A 220 -11.71 -3.72 5.51
CA ASP A 220 -10.97 -2.50 5.18
C ASP A 220 -11.90 -1.44 4.57
N ALA A 221 -12.78 -1.84 3.67
CA ALA A 221 -13.80 -0.95 3.11
C ALA A 221 -14.74 -0.40 4.19
N LEU A 222 -15.10 -1.20 5.20
CA LEU A 222 -15.93 -0.72 6.30
C LEU A 222 -15.19 0.30 7.15
N VAL A 223 -13.87 0.13 7.37
CA VAL A 223 -13.05 1.14 8.05
C VAL A 223 -13.05 2.43 7.22
N GLY A 224 -12.76 2.37 5.92
CA GLY A 224 -12.79 3.54 5.03
C GLY A 224 -14.15 4.24 4.99
N LEU A 225 -15.26 3.48 4.94
CA LEU A 225 -16.62 4.04 5.01
C LEU A 225 -16.90 4.79 6.30
N ASN A 226 -16.42 4.29 7.45
CA ASN A 226 -16.57 5.00 8.73
C ASN A 226 -15.75 6.30 8.74
N VAL A 227 -14.57 6.32 8.12
CA VAL A 227 -13.75 7.53 7.99
C VAL A 227 -14.47 8.56 7.13
N VAL A 228 -14.97 8.16 5.95
CA VAL A 228 -15.74 9.05 5.07
C VAL A 228 -17.02 9.57 5.75
N ALA A 229 -17.71 8.74 6.51
CA ALA A 229 -18.87 9.17 7.30
C ALA A 229 -18.51 10.23 8.34
N SER A 230 -17.30 10.19 8.91
CA SER A 230 -16.83 11.22 9.86
C SER A 230 -16.57 12.57 9.19
N PHE A 231 -16.23 12.59 7.89
CA PHE A 231 -16.06 13.83 7.12
C PHE A 231 -17.38 14.51 6.73
N ALA A 232 -18.48 13.75 6.65
CA ALA A 232 -19.77 14.26 6.18
C ALA A 232 -20.46 15.25 7.14
N GLY A 233 -19.97 15.42 8.37
CA GLY A 233 -20.54 16.37 9.34
C GLY A 233 -21.87 15.95 9.97
N GLY A 234 -22.32 14.71 9.77
CA GLY A 234 -23.52 14.15 10.40
C GLY A 234 -24.09 12.93 9.66
N SER A 235 -24.89 12.11 10.36
CA SER A 235 -25.52 10.91 9.78
C SER A 235 -26.43 11.24 8.61
N ASP A 236 -27.22 12.30 8.74
CA ASP A 236 -28.26 12.66 7.76
C ASP A 236 -27.62 13.21 6.47
N ILE A 237 -26.49 13.91 6.61
CA ILE A 237 -25.70 14.38 5.47
C ILE A 237 -25.04 13.19 4.78
N PHE A 238 -24.42 12.29 5.55
CA PHE A 238 -23.83 11.07 4.99
C PHE A 238 -24.85 10.23 4.23
N GLU A 239 -26.07 10.07 4.75
CA GLU A 239 -27.15 9.34 4.09
C GLU A 239 -27.55 9.95 2.74
N LYS A 240 -27.65 11.28 2.68
CA LYS A 240 -27.89 12.02 1.43
C LYS A 240 -26.76 11.83 0.43
N LEU A 241 -25.49 11.90 0.87
CA LEU A 241 -24.32 11.70 0.03
C LEU A 241 -24.27 10.26 -0.53
N VAL A 242 -24.57 9.26 0.29
CA VAL A 242 -24.66 7.85 -0.14
C VAL A 242 -25.75 7.66 -1.20
N SER A 243 -26.94 8.22 -0.97
CA SER A 243 -28.04 8.14 -1.93
C SER A 243 -27.75 8.87 -3.24
N THR A 244 -26.94 9.92 -3.19
CA THR A 244 -26.48 10.67 -4.38
C THR A 244 -25.41 9.89 -5.15
N ALA A 245 -24.45 9.29 -4.45
CA ALA A 245 -23.30 8.63 -5.06
C ALA A 245 -23.59 7.22 -5.59
N ILE A 246 -24.54 6.50 -4.97
CA ILE A 246 -24.77 5.07 -5.25
C ILE A 246 -26.18 4.88 -5.81
N GLY A 247 -26.28 4.75 -7.13
CA GLY A 247 -27.58 4.54 -7.81
C GLY A 247 -28.24 3.19 -7.50
N ASP A 248 -27.47 2.16 -7.13
CA ASP A 248 -28.02 0.88 -6.68
C ASP A 248 -28.52 1.00 -5.23
N LYS A 249 -29.85 1.04 -5.08
CA LYS A 249 -30.54 1.15 -3.78
C LYS A 249 -30.17 0.03 -2.80
N VAL A 250 -29.91 -1.18 -3.28
CA VAL A 250 -29.53 -2.31 -2.42
C VAL A 250 -28.11 -2.11 -1.91
N ALA A 251 -27.17 -1.71 -2.77
CA ALA A 251 -25.81 -1.40 -2.37
C ALA A 251 -25.75 -0.22 -1.39
N ALA A 252 -26.50 0.86 -1.67
CA ALA A 252 -26.61 2.03 -0.79
C ALA A 252 -27.12 1.63 0.61
N THR A 253 -28.21 0.86 0.67
CA THR A 253 -28.77 0.36 1.94
C THR A 253 -27.76 -0.47 2.74
N LYS A 254 -27.04 -1.37 2.07
CA LYS A 254 -26.00 -2.19 2.71
C LYS A 254 -24.86 -1.35 3.29
N VAL A 255 -24.45 -0.30 2.59
CA VAL A 255 -23.42 0.64 3.08
C VAL A 255 -23.88 1.34 4.35
N LEU A 256 -25.08 1.93 4.34
CA LEU A 256 -25.65 2.63 5.49
C LEU A 256 -25.79 1.71 6.70
N GLN A 257 -26.37 0.52 6.50
CA GLN A 257 -26.53 -0.47 7.56
C GLN A 257 -25.18 -0.91 8.15
N ALA A 258 -24.17 -1.09 7.31
CA ALA A 258 -22.84 -1.50 7.77
C ALA A 258 -22.17 -0.43 8.64
N VAL A 259 -22.26 0.84 8.25
CA VAL A 259 -21.73 1.98 9.04
C VAL A 259 -22.48 2.10 10.36
N VAL A 260 -23.82 2.10 10.34
CA VAL A 260 -24.65 2.16 11.55
C VAL A 260 -24.34 1.01 12.51
N ALA A 261 -24.25 -0.22 12.00
CA ALA A 261 -23.91 -1.39 12.82
C ALA A 261 -22.48 -1.32 13.38
N SER A 262 -21.53 -0.72 12.65
CA SER A 262 -20.17 -0.47 13.15
C SER A 262 -20.17 0.55 14.29
N SER A 263 -20.86 1.68 14.12
CA SER A 263 -20.98 2.73 15.15
C SER A 263 -21.67 2.22 16.42
N LYS A 264 -22.75 1.44 16.29
CA LYS A 264 -23.42 0.80 17.44
C LYS A 264 -22.47 -0.13 18.20
N ARG A 265 -21.70 -0.96 17.50
CA ARG A 265 -20.70 -1.84 18.13
C ARG A 265 -19.61 -1.06 18.86
N LYS A 266 -19.11 0.03 18.27
CA LYS A 266 -18.13 0.91 18.92
C LYS A 266 -18.71 1.59 20.16
N ALA A 267 -19.96 2.06 20.11
CA ALA A 267 -20.63 2.65 21.27
C ALA A 267 -20.79 1.64 22.42
N LEU A 268 -21.21 0.41 22.12
CA LEU A 268 -21.31 -0.67 23.11
C LEU A 268 -19.95 -1.04 23.72
N ALA A 269 -18.89 -1.07 22.91
CA ALA A 269 -17.54 -1.36 23.40
C ALA A 269 -16.94 -0.24 24.27
N ARG A 270 -17.36 1.02 24.06
CA ARG A 270 -16.94 2.19 24.85
C ARG A 270 -17.83 2.44 26.06
N ALA A 271 -19.00 1.81 26.14
CA ALA A 271 -19.86 1.91 27.31
C ALA A 271 -19.08 1.38 28.53
N PRO A 272 -19.05 2.12 29.66
CA PRO A 272 -18.50 1.58 30.89
C PRO A 272 -19.14 0.21 31.15
N LEU A 273 -18.35 -0.78 31.54
CA LEU A 273 -18.89 -2.04 32.09
C LEU A 273 -19.73 -1.66 33.29
N THR A 274 -21.02 -1.42 33.06
CA THR A 274 -21.90 -0.98 34.14
C THR A 274 -21.89 -2.07 35.18
N THR A 275 -21.74 -1.61 36.41
CA THR A 275 -21.59 -2.33 37.67
C THR A 275 -22.64 -3.40 37.91
N GLY A 276 -23.65 -3.53 37.04
CA GLY A 276 -24.76 -4.47 37.16
C GLY A 276 -24.35 -5.94 37.13
N LEU A 277 -23.45 -6.37 36.24
CA LEU A 277 -23.12 -7.81 36.18
C LEU A 277 -22.27 -8.26 37.36
N ARG A 278 -21.31 -7.42 37.79
CA ARG A 278 -20.43 -7.71 38.93
C ARG A 278 -21.16 -7.55 40.27
N ALA A 279 -22.02 -6.53 40.40
CA ALA A 279 -22.87 -6.34 41.58
C ALA A 279 -23.97 -7.41 41.70
N ALA A 280 -24.56 -7.86 40.58
CA ALA A 280 -25.54 -8.95 40.58
C ALA A 280 -24.93 -10.32 40.94
N LEU A 281 -23.66 -10.54 40.61
CA LEU A 281 -22.91 -11.72 41.03
C LEU A 281 -22.46 -11.65 42.49
N GLN A 282 -22.20 -10.45 43.02
CA GLN A 282 -21.85 -10.25 44.42
C GLN A 282 -23.08 -10.37 45.35
N SER A 283 -24.24 -9.83 44.97
CA SER A 283 -25.48 -9.96 45.75
C SER A 283 -26.00 -11.39 45.82
N ARG A 284 -25.77 -12.21 44.78
CA ARG A 284 -26.05 -13.67 44.83
C ARG A 284 -25.14 -14.44 45.78
N LYS A 285 -23.90 -13.98 46.01
CA LYS A 285 -23.00 -14.61 46.99
C LYS A 285 -23.34 -14.25 48.44
N THR A 286 -23.90 -13.07 48.70
CA THR A 286 -24.28 -12.65 50.06
C THR A 286 -25.61 -13.27 50.54
N GLN A 287 -26.46 -13.74 49.62
CA GLN A 287 -27.72 -14.42 49.97
C GLN A 287 -27.59 -15.93 50.21
N GLN A 288 -26.38 -16.51 50.10
CA GLN A 288 -26.13 -17.96 50.27
C GLN A 288 -25.23 -18.31 51.47
N GLN A 289 -25.09 -17.43 52.47
CA GLN A 289 -24.48 -17.82 53.75
C GLN A 289 -25.56 -18.35 54.70
N PRO A 290 -25.52 -19.62 55.13
CA PRO A 290 -26.44 -20.15 56.12
C PRO A 290 -26.14 -19.53 57.50
N GLN A 291 -27.20 -19.08 58.17
CA GLN A 291 -27.17 -18.69 59.57
C GLN A 291 -26.74 -19.91 60.40
N THR A 292 -25.56 -19.83 61.02
CA THR A 292 -25.17 -20.73 62.10
C THR A 292 -26.07 -20.45 63.30
N VAL A 293 -26.89 -21.44 63.64
CA VAL A 293 -27.68 -21.51 64.87
C VAL A 293 -26.73 -22.00 65.98
N GLU A 294 -26.76 -21.30 67.12
CA GLU A 294 -26.12 -21.73 68.39
C GLU A 294 -26.62 -23.09 68.88
#